data_AF-E5KCN4-F1
#
_entry.id   AF-E5KCN4-F1
#
_cell.length_a   1.000
_cell.length_b   1.000
_cell.length_c   1.000
_cell.angle_alpha   90.00
_cell.angle_beta   90.00
_cell.angle_gamma   90.00
#
_symmetry.space_group_name_H-M   'P 1'
#
loop_
_entity.id
_entity.type
_entity.pdbx_description
1 polymer ?
#
loop_
_entity_poly.entity_id
_entity_poly.type
_entity_poly.pdbx_seq_one_letter_code
_entity_poly.pdbx_strand_id
1 'polypeptide(L)'
;MTAAVVVTGIGVAAPNGLGVEEYWAATLRGEPGIGRITRFDPAQYPARLAGEITGFEASEHISGRLLPQTDHMTRLALAASDWALADARVDPKTVPEYAMGVVTASASGGFDFGHRELEKLWGSGPEYVSAY
;
A
#
# COMPACT_ATOMS: atom_id res chain seq x y z
N MET A 1 -0.67 8.13 35.37
CA MET A 1 -1.90 8.56 34.66
C MET A 1 -1.97 7.80 33.36
N THR A 2 -3.07 7.09 33.09
CA THR A 2 -3.33 6.53 31.76
C THR A 2 -3.88 7.65 30.88
N ALA A 3 -3.14 8.03 29.84
CA ALA A 3 -3.68 8.93 28.83
C ALA A 3 -4.77 8.20 28.03
N ALA A 4 -5.88 8.86 27.73
CA ALA A 4 -6.87 8.33 26.80
C ALA A 4 -6.29 8.35 25.39
N VAL A 5 -6.38 7.22 24.68
CA VAL A 5 -5.93 7.10 23.29
C VAL A 5 -7.14 7.36 22.38
N VAL A 6 -6.92 8.18 21.35
CA VAL A 6 -7.95 8.57 20.37
C VAL A 6 -7.42 8.36 18.95
N VAL A 7 -8.33 8.23 17.98
CA VAL A 7 -8.01 8.21 16.54
C VAL A 7 -8.26 9.61 15.99
N THR A 8 -7.22 10.24 15.46
CA THR A 8 -7.29 11.63 14.95
C THR A 8 -7.19 11.73 13.44
N GLY A 9 -6.73 10.68 12.75
CA GLY A 9 -6.67 10.67 11.30
C GLY A 9 -6.70 9.25 10.74
N ILE A 10 -7.28 9.10 9.55
CA ILE A 10 -7.46 7.83 8.87
C ILE A 10 -7.01 7.99 7.41
N GLY A 11 -6.33 6.98 6.88
CA GLY A 11 -5.99 6.89 5.46
C GLY A 11 -6.33 5.49 4.96
N VAL A 12 -6.96 5.42 3.78
CA VAL A 12 -7.48 4.16 3.21
C VAL A 12 -7.09 4.06 1.75
N ALA A 13 -6.49 2.93 1.37
CA ALA A 13 -6.37 2.50 -0.02
C ALA A 13 -7.00 1.12 -0.15
N ALA A 14 -8.18 1.04 -0.75
CA ALA A 14 -8.99 -0.17 -0.80
C ALA A 14 -9.51 -0.44 -2.23
N PRO A 15 -9.83 -1.70 -2.58
CA PRO A 15 -10.31 -2.05 -3.93
C PRO A 15 -11.61 -1.34 -4.36
N ASN A 16 -12.42 -0.90 -3.40
CA ASN A 16 -13.65 -0.16 -3.63
C ASN A 16 -13.54 1.34 -3.32
N GLY A 17 -12.33 1.87 -3.12
CA GLY A 17 -12.13 3.32 -2.99
C GLY A 17 -10.71 3.70 -2.60
N LEU A 18 -10.20 4.75 -3.23
CA LEU A 18 -8.89 5.33 -2.97
C LEU A 18 -9.07 6.63 -2.18
N GLY A 19 -8.91 6.55 -0.86
CA GLY A 19 -9.26 7.61 0.08
C GLY A 19 -10.46 7.26 0.94
N VAL A 20 -10.61 7.97 2.06
CA VAL A 20 -11.59 7.64 3.11
C VAL A 20 -13.03 7.87 2.62
N GLU A 21 -13.28 8.99 1.95
CA GLU A 21 -14.61 9.38 1.48
C GLU A 21 -15.15 8.40 0.44
N GLU A 22 -14.33 8.06 -0.56
CA GLU A 22 -14.71 7.13 -1.63
C GLU A 22 -14.97 5.74 -1.04
N TYR A 23 -14.03 5.22 -0.25
CA TYR A 23 -14.16 3.92 0.41
C TYR A 23 -15.42 3.85 1.28
N TRP A 24 -15.66 4.88 2.12
CA TRP A 24 -16.79 4.87 3.04
C TRP A 24 -18.12 4.97 2.30
N ALA A 25 -18.20 5.83 1.29
CA ALA A 25 -19.40 5.98 0.49
C ALA A 25 -19.74 4.71 -0.29
N ALA A 26 -18.74 4.06 -0.91
CA ALA A 26 -18.90 2.77 -1.59
C ALA A 26 -19.35 1.67 -0.62
N THR A 27 -18.75 1.64 0.58
CA THR A 27 -19.11 0.68 1.64
C THR A 27 -20.57 0.82 2.07
N LEU A 28 -21.04 2.05 2.30
CA LEU A 28 -22.43 2.31 2.67
C LEU A 28 -23.44 1.95 1.57
N ARG A 29 -23.03 2.02 0.30
CA ARG A 29 -23.85 1.62 -0.85
C ARG A 29 -23.77 0.12 -1.17
N GLY A 30 -22.90 -0.63 -0.50
CA GLY A 30 -22.68 -2.05 -0.78
C GLY A 30 -22.00 -2.30 -2.13
N GLU A 31 -21.20 -1.36 -2.61
CA GLU A 31 -20.49 -1.49 -3.88
C GLU A 31 -19.31 -2.47 -3.74
N PRO A 32 -19.22 -3.53 -4.57
CA PRO A 32 -18.16 -4.51 -4.47
C PRO A 32 -16.86 -3.97 -5.07
N GLY A 33 -15.74 -4.20 -4.38
CA GLY A 33 -14.39 -3.95 -4.91
C GLY A 33 -13.76 -5.17 -5.59
N ILE A 34 -14.54 -6.18 -5.96
CA ILE A 34 -14.04 -7.45 -6.52
C ILE A 34 -14.29 -7.49 -8.02
N GLY A 35 -13.22 -7.76 -8.79
CA GLY A 35 -13.26 -7.84 -10.24
C GLY A 35 -12.38 -8.97 -10.78
N ARG A 36 -12.36 -9.14 -12.11
CA ARG A 36 -11.41 -10.04 -12.77
C ARG A 36 -10.00 -9.53 -12.54
N ILE A 37 -9.08 -10.43 -12.16
CA ILE A 37 -7.66 -10.11 -12.03
C ILE A 37 -7.14 -9.50 -13.35
N THR A 38 -6.45 -8.37 -13.24
CA THR A 38 -5.82 -7.65 -14.36
C THR A 38 -4.30 -7.56 -14.21
N ARG A 39 -3.74 -7.84 -13.03
CA ARG A 39 -2.30 -7.80 -12.75
C ARG A 39 -1.48 -8.85 -13.53
N PHE A 40 -2.12 -9.92 -13.98
CA PHE A 40 -1.57 -10.99 -14.85
C PHE A 40 -2.72 -11.68 -15.59
N ASP A 41 -2.44 -12.67 -16.46
CA ASP A 41 -3.50 -13.49 -17.09
C ASP A 41 -3.98 -14.61 -16.14
N PRO A 42 -5.21 -14.52 -15.59
CA PRO A 42 -5.71 -15.53 -14.66
C PRO A 42 -6.32 -16.75 -15.37
N ALA A 43 -6.33 -16.84 -16.71
CA ALA A 43 -7.08 -17.87 -17.44
C ALA A 43 -6.72 -19.31 -17.02
N GLN A 44 -5.45 -19.55 -16.72
CA GLN A 44 -4.93 -20.87 -16.32
C GLN A 44 -5.16 -21.21 -14.83
N TYR A 45 -5.69 -20.28 -14.04
CA TYR A 45 -5.89 -20.45 -12.60
C TYR A 45 -7.37 -20.71 -12.25
N PRO A 46 -7.64 -21.50 -11.20
CA PRO A 46 -9.00 -21.76 -10.73
C PRO A 46 -9.64 -20.50 -10.11
N ALA A 47 -8.85 -19.68 -9.40
CA ALA A 47 -9.28 -18.38 -8.89
C ALA A 47 -8.95 -17.29 -9.92
N ARG A 48 -9.94 -16.48 -10.29
CA ARG A 48 -9.83 -15.46 -11.35
C ARG A 48 -10.32 -14.07 -10.94
N LEU A 49 -10.77 -13.94 -9.69
CA LEU A 49 -11.31 -12.71 -9.12
C LEU A 49 -10.43 -12.27 -7.96
N ALA A 50 -10.23 -10.96 -7.81
CA ALA A 50 -9.52 -10.35 -6.70
C ALA A 50 -10.05 -8.94 -6.42
N GLY A 51 -9.73 -8.42 -5.24
CA GLY A 51 -9.88 -7.01 -4.93
C GLY A 51 -8.61 -6.27 -5.32
N GLU A 52 -8.56 -5.74 -6.54
CA GLU A 52 -7.43 -4.92 -7.00
C GLU A 52 -7.70 -3.45 -6.71
N ILE A 53 -6.71 -2.75 -6.12
CA ILE A 53 -6.76 -1.29 -6.04
C ILE A 53 -6.45 -0.74 -7.43
N THR A 54 -7.43 -0.04 -8.01
CA THR A 54 -7.34 0.61 -9.32
C THR A 54 -7.17 2.12 -9.14
N GLY A 55 -6.57 2.80 -10.12
CA GLY A 55 -6.35 4.26 -10.08
C GLY A 55 -5.22 4.74 -9.16
N PHE A 56 -4.51 3.84 -8.46
CA PHE A 56 -3.33 4.20 -7.67
C PHE A 56 -2.08 4.30 -8.55
N GLU A 57 -1.65 5.53 -8.84
CA GLU A 57 -0.42 5.82 -9.56
C GLU A 57 0.72 6.13 -8.59
N ALA A 58 1.60 5.15 -8.35
CA ALA A 58 2.63 5.26 -7.31
C ALA A 58 3.53 6.50 -7.45
N SER A 59 3.81 6.95 -8.68
CA SER A 59 4.64 8.13 -8.94
C SER A 59 4.00 9.45 -8.52
N GLU A 60 2.69 9.49 -8.31
CA GLU A 60 1.97 10.67 -7.82
C GLU A 60 2.06 10.82 -6.29
N HIS A 61 2.32 9.71 -5.59
CA HIS A 61 2.32 9.66 -4.12
C HIS A 61 3.71 9.41 -3.52
N ILE A 62 4.60 8.76 -4.27
CA ILE A 62 5.88 8.28 -3.77
C ILE A 62 7.01 8.98 -4.50
N SER A 63 7.96 9.51 -3.73
CA SER A 63 9.19 10.08 -4.28
C SER A 63 9.86 9.11 -5.23
N GLY A 64 10.30 9.60 -6.39
CA GLY A 64 11.01 8.80 -7.39
C GLY A 64 12.23 8.04 -6.84
N ARG A 65 12.87 8.55 -5.78
CA ARG A 65 13.96 7.85 -5.09
C ARG A 65 13.51 6.55 -4.42
N LEU A 66 12.28 6.49 -3.90
CA LEU A 66 11.75 5.32 -3.19
C LEU A 66 11.13 4.30 -4.14
N LEU A 67 10.72 4.68 -5.35
CA LEU A 67 10.06 3.77 -6.29
C LEU A 67 10.88 2.50 -6.61
N PRO A 68 12.20 2.57 -6.91
CA PRO A 68 12.98 1.37 -7.24
C PRO A 68 13.18 0.41 -6.06
N GLN A 69 13.01 0.90 -4.83
CA GLN A 69 13.36 0.20 -3.59
C GLN A 69 12.14 -0.15 -2.72
N THR A 70 10.93 -0.08 -3.29
CA THR A 70 9.68 -0.36 -2.56
C THR A 70 8.76 -1.26 -3.37
N ASP A 71 8.19 -2.26 -2.70
CA ASP A 71 7.12 -3.09 -3.23
C ASP A 71 5.79 -2.31 -3.33
N HIS A 72 4.84 -2.83 -4.13
CA HIS A 72 3.49 -2.29 -4.24
C HIS A 72 2.80 -2.09 -2.87
N MET A 73 2.92 -3.06 -1.95
CA MET A 73 2.33 -2.96 -0.61
C MET A 73 2.93 -1.80 0.19
N THR A 74 4.26 -1.64 0.14
CA THR A 74 4.95 -0.54 0.84
C THR A 74 4.52 0.82 0.30
N ARG A 75 4.34 0.95 -1.03
CA ARG A 75 3.88 2.19 -1.66
C ARG A 75 2.48 2.58 -1.21
N LEU A 76 1.56 1.61 -1.14
CA LEU A 76 0.21 1.84 -0.61
C LEU A 76 0.25 2.25 0.87
N ALA A 77 1.07 1.57 1.68
CA ALA A 77 1.22 1.90 3.11
C ALA A 77 1.77 3.32 3.33
N LEU A 78 2.76 3.74 2.53
CA LEU A 78 3.31 5.09 2.59
C LEU A 78 2.26 6.15 2.21
N ALA A 79 1.52 5.94 1.11
CA ALA A 79 0.47 6.86 0.68
C ALA A 79 -0.66 6.96 1.72
N ALA A 80 -1.17 5.83 2.21
CA ALA A 80 -2.22 5.82 3.24
C ALA A 80 -1.75 6.47 4.55
N SER A 81 -0.48 6.30 4.93
CA SER A 81 0.08 6.94 6.13
C SER A 81 0.19 8.46 5.97
N ASP A 82 0.59 8.94 4.80
CA ASP A 82 0.63 10.38 4.49
C ASP A 82 -0.78 10.99 4.54
N TRP A 83 -1.77 10.32 3.96
CA TRP A 83 -3.17 10.75 4.03
C TRP A 83 -3.70 10.79 5.47
N ALA A 84 -3.37 9.78 6.29
CA ALA A 84 -3.78 9.75 7.70
C ALA A 84 -3.16 10.89 8.52
N LEU A 85 -1.88 11.23 8.27
CA LEU A 85 -1.21 12.37 8.90
C LEU A 85 -1.85 13.70 8.48
N ALA A 86 -2.20 13.83 7.20
CA ALA A 86 -2.88 15.00 6.67
C ALA A 86 -4.29 15.19 7.27
N ASP A 87 -5.07 14.10 7.37
CA ASP A 87 -6.39 14.09 8.01
C ASP A 87 -6.31 14.50 9.50
N ALA A 88 -5.30 13.98 10.21
CA ALA A 88 -5.00 14.38 11.58
C ALA A 88 -4.45 15.81 11.72
N ARG A 89 -4.11 16.48 10.60
CA ARG A 89 -3.42 17.78 10.55
C ARG A 89 -2.12 17.78 11.37
N VAL A 90 -1.38 16.69 11.31
CA VAL A 90 -0.09 16.53 12.00
C VAL A 90 1.02 16.74 10.97
N ASP A 91 1.90 17.71 11.23
CA ASP A 91 3.19 17.79 10.55
C ASP A 91 4.26 17.07 11.39
N PRO A 92 4.77 15.91 10.96
CA PRO A 92 5.78 15.15 11.70
C PRO A 92 7.04 15.96 12.01
N LYS A 93 7.37 16.99 11.22
CA LYS A 93 8.55 17.84 11.43
C LYS A 93 8.44 18.73 12.66
N THR A 94 7.23 18.93 13.17
CA THR A 94 6.94 19.79 14.33
C THR A 94 6.83 19.00 15.64
N VAL A 95 6.80 17.67 15.56
CA VAL A 95 6.68 16.79 16.71
C VAL A 95 8.09 16.40 17.20
N PRO A 96 8.35 16.34 18.52
CA PRO A 96 9.63 15.87 19.03
C PRO A 96 10.00 14.48 18.50
N GLU A 97 11.28 14.29 18.16
CA GLU A 97 11.77 13.10 17.44
C GLU A 97 11.37 11.75 18.09
N TYR A 98 11.32 11.70 19.42
CA TYR A 98 10.99 10.48 20.18
C TYR A 98 9.52 10.42 20.63
N ALA A 99 8.69 11.38 20.21
CA ALA A 99 7.27 11.43 20.56
C ALA A 99 6.36 10.79 19.50
N MET A 100 6.92 10.34 18.37
CA MET A 100 6.18 9.61 17.33
C MET A 100 6.66 8.16 17.25
N GLY A 101 5.70 7.23 17.18
CA GLY A 101 5.96 5.82 16.96
C GLY A 101 5.20 5.32 15.75
N VAL A 102 5.73 4.28 15.10
CA VAL A 102 5.07 3.59 13.99
C VAL A 102 4.91 2.12 14.37
N VAL A 103 3.67 1.62 14.34
CA VAL A 103 3.35 0.22 14.54
C VAL A 103 2.49 -0.22 13.37
N THR A 104 2.96 -1.23 12.63
CA THR A 104 2.28 -1.74 11.43
C THR A 104 2.29 -3.26 11.42
N ALA A 105 1.42 -3.84 10.59
CA ALA A 105 1.38 -5.26 10.32
C ALA A 105 1.30 -5.49 8.80
N SER A 106 1.99 -6.51 8.32
CA SER A 106 1.88 -7.01 6.95
C SER A 106 2.01 -8.53 6.97
N ALA A 107 1.23 -9.21 6.14
CA ALA A 107 1.23 -10.68 6.08
C ALA A 107 2.19 -11.21 5.01
N SER A 108 2.08 -10.71 3.77
CA SER A 108 2.85 -11.21 2.64
C SER A 108 4.18 -10.49 2.42
N GLY A 109 4.37 -9.32 3.05
CA GLY A 109 5.53 -8.47 2.78
C GLY A 109 5.58 -8.01 1.32
N GLY A 110 6.79 -7.75 0.83
CA GLY A 110 7.04 -7.31 -0.54
C GLY A 110 7.08 -8.47 -1.55
N PHE A 111 5.98 -9.20 -1.69
CA PHE A 111 5.96 -10.46 -2.43
C PHE A 111 6.13 -10.27 -3.95
N ASP A 112 5.53 -9.24 -4.55
CA ASP A 112 5.69 -8.98 -5.99
C ASP A 112 7.15 -8.62 -6.30
N PHE A 113 7.76 -7.77 -5.49
CA PHE A 113 9.18 -7.46 -5.59
C PHE A 113 10.05 -8.71 -5.47
N GLY A 114 9.90 -9.46 -4.37
CA GLY A 114 10.71 -10.66 -4.12
C GLY A 114 10.55 -11.74 -5.19
N HIS A 115 9.34 -11.91 -5.72
CA HIS A 115 9.08 -12.86 -6.81
C HIS A 115 9.86 -12.47 -8.08
N ARG A 116 9.87 -11.20 -8.47
CA ARG A 116 10.63 -10.72 -9.63
C ARG A 116 12.15 -10.91 -9.44
N GLU A 117 12.66 -10.69 -8.23
CA GLU A 117 14.09 -10.91 -7.96
C GLU A 117 14.48 -12.39 -8.02
N LEU A 118 13.61 -13.29 -7.58
CA LEU A 118 13.81 -14.73 -7.78
C LEU A 118 13.79 -15.10 -9.26
N GLU A 119 12.85 -14.55 -10.04
CA GLU A 119 12.79 -14.78 -11.49
C GLU A 119 14.09 -14.35 -12.18
N LYS A 120 14.64 -13.17 -11.84
CA LYS A 120 15.93 -12.70 -12.37
C LYS A 120 17.09 -13.59 -11.95
N LEU A 121 17.16 -13.98 -10.67
CA LEU A 121 18.23 -14.83 -10.16
C LEU A 121 18.32 -16.14 -10.95
N TRP A 122 17.20 -16.82 -11.14
CA TRP A 122 17.17 -18.13 -11.78
C TRP A 122 17.09 -18.07 -13.31
N GLY A 123 16.58 -16.96 -13.87
CA GLY A 123 16.44 -16.77 -15.31
C GLY A 123 17.63 -16.08 -15.99
N SER A 124 18.37 -15.22 -15.27
CA SER A 124 19.44 -14.39 -15.84
C SER A 124 20.75 -14.44 -15.06
N GLY A 125 20.71 -14.76 -13.77
CA GLY A 125 21.91 -14.89 -12.93
C GLY A 125 21.93 -13.91 -11.74
N PRO A 126 22.80 -14.15 -10.75
CA PRO A 126 22.85 -13.39 -9.51
C PRO A 126 23.21 -11.90 -9.69
N GLU A 127 23.94 -11.54 -10.75
CA GLU A 127 24.32 -10.17 -11.06
C GLU A 127 23.14 -9.28 -11.50
N TYR A 128 22.00 -9.88 -11.84
CA TYR A 128 20.77 -9.17 -12.21
C TYR A 128 19.82 -8.94 -11.03
N VAL A 129 20.13 -9.50 -9.86
CA VAL A 129 19.35 -9.26 -8.64
C VAL A 129 19.58 -7.83 -8.17
N SER A 130 18.48 -7.14 -7.87
CA SER A 130 18.46 -5.80 -7.33
C SER A 130 19.31 -5.66 -6.06
N ALA A 131 19.90 -4.49 -5.87
CA ALA A 131 20.57 -4.12 -4.62
C ALA A 131 19.59 -3.78 -3.48
N TYR A 132 18.31 -3.63 -3.83
CA TYR A 132 17.16 -3.49 -2.92
C TYR A 132 16.38 -4.78 -2.84
#